data_AF-A0A7X6JWW0-F1
#
_entry.id   AF-A0A7X6JWW0-F1
#
_cell.length_a   1.000
_cell.length_b   1.000
_cell.length_c   1.000
_cell.angle_alpha   90.00
_cell.angle_beta   90.00
_cell.angle_gamma   90.00
#
_symmetry.space_group_name_H-M   'P 1'
#
loop_
_entity.id
_entity.type
_entity.pdbx_description
1 polymer ?
#
loop_
_entity_poly.entity_id
_entity_poly.type
_entity_poly.pdbx_seq_one_letter_code
_entity_poly.pdbx_strand_id
1 'polypeptide(L)'
;MKMPMRGSRRLVESCTPFKIKDVVAAGLHDGSGALCLEKGPAGLDFSVVIEGHGTYLDLTLYTGWGDERQRIELSKTPAHFGGSRYWLHCPRCSARGAVLYLVKSFACRKCHELRYTAQFESPRERMRRRLLKIRELIGSDLVIENPLNPPPKGMSVRKWERLLDEYEEVLEAYRRELRQTRAWRNDAPSTRRSPANQAVHPEGRMGP
;
A
#
# COMPACT_ATOMS: atom_id res chain seq x y z
N MET A 1 31.93 -3.42 11.64
CA MET A 1 31.21 -3.27 10.35
C MET A 1 29.90 -2.52 10.58
N LYS A 2 29.76 -1.29 10.08
CA LYS A 2 28.52 -0.52 10.16
C LYS A 2 27.45 -1.21 9.30
N MET A 3 26.35 -1.67 9.91
CA MET A 3 25.19 -2.11 9.14
C MET A 3 24.64 -0.91 8.36
N PRO A 4 24.45 -1.01 7.03
CA PRO A 4 23.76 0.05 6.30
C PRO A 4 22.33 0.15 6.83
N MET A 5 21.95 1.34 7.30
CA MET A 5 20.58 1.70 7.63
C MET A 5 19.66 1.28 6.47
N ARG A 6 18.67 0.41 6.75
CA ARG A 6 17.64 0.04 5.77
C ARG A 6 16.88 1.32 5.38
N GLY A 7 17.22 1.91 4.23
CA GLY A 7 16.37 2.91 3.60
C GLY A 7 14.95 2.37 3.49
N SER A 8 13.97 3.15 3.93
CA SER A 8 12.55 2.75 3.91
C SER A 8 12.14 2.40 2.47
N ARG A 9 11.96 1.11 2.17
CA ARG A 9 11.53 0.65 0.85
C ARG A 9 10.07 1.04 0.64
N ARG A 10 9.73 1.63 -0.52
CA ARG A 10 8.35 2.10 -0.82
C ARG A 10 7.44 0.93 -1.19
N LEU A 11 6.20 0.99 -0.72
CA LEU A 11 5.17 -0.03 -0.96
C LEU A 11 4.21 0.45 -2.05
N VAL A 12 3.67 -0.48 -2.84
CA VAL A 12 2.71 -0.16 -3.91
C VAL A 12 1.50 0.61 -3.36
N GLU A 13 1.03 0.21 -2.19
CA GLU A 13 -0.15 0.74 -1.49
C GLU A 13 0.06 2.18 -0.98
N SER A 14 1.32 2.62 -0.90
CA SER A 14 1.74 3.97 -0.50
C SER A 14 2.01 4.89 -1.70
N CYS A 15 1.84 4.41 -2.93
CA CYS A 15 2.07 5.18 -4.15
C CYS A 15 0.75 5.52 -4.84
N THR A 16 0.72 6.69 -5.49
CA THR A 16 -0.43 7.15 -6.30
C THR A 16 -0.52 6.32 -7.58
N PRO A 17 -1.58 5.53 -7.79
CA PRO A 17 -1.75 4.74 -8.99
C PRO A 17 -2.36 5.58 -10.12
N PHE A 18 -1.79 5.48 -11.32
CA PHE A 18 -2.34 6.01 -12.56
C PHE A 18 -2.86 4.85 -13.41
N LYS A 19 -4.19 4.71 -13.50
CA LYS A 19 -4.83 3.53 -14.08
C LYS A 19 -5.44 3.89 -15.44
N ILE A 20 -5.15 3.07 -16.45
CA ILE A 20 -5.67 3.30 -17.81
C ILE A 20 -7.20 3.29 -17.88
N LYS A 21 -7.85 2.51 -17.00
CA LYS A 21 -9.31 2.44 -16.94
C LYS A 21 -9.94 3.80 -16.62
N ASP A 22 -9.28 4.60 -15.78
CA ASP A 22 -9.81 5.88 -15.31
C ASP A 22 -9.66 6.93 -16.44
N VAL A 23 -8.53 6.88 -17.16
CA VAL A 23 -8.29 7.69 -18.38
C VAL A 23 -9.31 7.37 -19.47
N VAL A 24 -9.56 6.08 -19.74
CA VAL A 24 -10.50 5.64 -20.78
C VAL A 24 -11.94 6.00 -20.39
N ALA A 25 -12.33 5.79 -19.14
CA ALA A 25 -13.66 6.15 -18.64
C ALA A 25 -13.94 7.65 -18.74
N ALA A 26 -12.90 8.49 -18.55
CA ALA A 26 -12.98 9.94 -18.73
C ALA A 26 -12.86 10.39 -20.19
N GLY A 27 -12.68 9.49 -21.16
CA GLY A 27 -12.49 9.85 -22.58
C GLY A 27 -11.12 10.50 -22.89
N LEU A 28 -10.21 10.57 -21.93
CA LEU A 28 -8.92 11.28 -22.03
C LEU A 28 -7.84 10.51 -22.81
N HIS A 29 -8.19 9.37 -23.39
CA HIS A 29 -7.27 8.61 -24.23
C HIS A 29 -7.13 9.20 -25.63
N ASP A 30 -8.10 10.03 -26.05
CA ASP A 30 -8.14 10.73 -27.34
C ASP A 30 -8.77 12.13 -27.18
N GLY A 31 -8.55 12.73 -26.01
CA GLY A 31 -9.10 14.01 -25.61
C GLY A 31 -8.27 14.63 -24.50
N SER A 32 -8.61 15.84 -24.08
CA SER A 32 -7.84 16.61 -23.11
C SER A 32 -8.67 16.99 -21.88
N GLY A 33 -8.01 17.05 -20.73
CA GLY A 33 -8.65 17.35 -19.45
C GLY A 33 -7.78 16.99 -18.24
N ALA A 34 -8.33 17.10 -17.04
CA ALA A 34 -7.63 16.76 -15.81
C ALA A 34 -8.20 15.49 -15.18
N LEU A 35 -7.30 14.65 -14.64
CA LEU A 35 -7.65 13.47 -13.87
C LEU A 35 -7.17 13.64 -12.43
N CYS A 36 -8.09 13.60 -11.46
CA CYS A 36 -7.73 13.54 -10.05
C CYS A 36 -7.26 12.13 -9.69
N LEU A 37 -6.09 12.04 -9.05
CA LEU A 37 -5.50 10.76 -8.68
C LEU A 37 -5.71 10.49 -7.19
N GLU A 38 -6.24 9.31 -6.87
CA GLU A 38 -6.41 8.85 -5.49
C GLU A 38 -5.06 8.74 -4.78
N LYS A 39 -4.96 9.31 -3.57
CA LYS A 39 -3.74 9.27 -2.75
C LYS A 39 -2.55 9.89 -3.47
N GLY A 40 -2.64 11.17 -3.84
CA GLY A 40 -1.51 11.91 -4.39
C GLY A 40 -0.32 11.98 -3.42
N PRO A 41 0.76 12.68 -3.81
CA PRO A 41 1.97 12.75 -3.00
C PRO A 41 1.65 13.20 -1.56
N ALA A 42 2.16 12.45 -0.57
CA ALA A 42 1.90 12.69 0.86
C ALA A 42 0.42 12.58 1.31
N GLY A 43 -0.45 11.95 0.52
CA GLY A 43 -1.86 11.75 0.88
C GLY A 43 -2.77 12.93 0.51
N LEU A 44 -2.26 13.91 -0.24
CA LEU A 44 -3.05 15.00 -0.79
C LEU A 44 -3.66 14.60 -2.13
N ASP A 45 -4.86 15.09 -2.44
CA ASP A 45 -5.42 14.93 -3.78
C ASP A 45 -4.58 15.71 -4.78
N PHE A 46 -4.18 15.05 -5.86
CA PHE A 46 -3.31 15.61 -6.89
C PHE A 46 -3.95 15.38 -8.25
N SER A 47 -3.98 16.41 -9.09
CA SER A 47 -4.51 16.32 -10.46
C SER A 47 -3.37 16.26 -11.47
N VAL A 48 -3.57 15.46 -12.52
CA VAL A 48 -2.71 15.43 -13.70
C VAL A 48 -3.52 15.92 -14.89
N VAL A 49 -2.98 16.88 -15.63
CA VAL A 49 -3.56 17.28 -16.92
C VAL A 49 -3.07 16.30 -17.98
N ILE A 50 -3.99 15.82 -18.80
CA ILE A 50 -3.79 14.78 -19.81
C ILE A 50 -4.19 15.37 -21.15
N GLU A 51 -3.32 15.22 -22.13
CA GLU A 51 -3.62 15.37 -23.55
C GLU A 51 -3.49 14.00 -24.21
N GLY A 52 -4.62 13.40 -24.58
CA GLY A 52 -4.69 12.10 -25.25
C GLY A 52 -4.68 12.23 -26.76
N HIS A 53 -3.85 11.41 -27.41
CA HIS A 53 -3.67 11.39 -28.87
C HIS A 53 -3.99 10.01 -29.49
N GLY A 54 -4.73 9.17 -28.78
CA GLY A 54 -5.15 7.84 -29.22
C GLY A 54 -4.07 6.76 -29.09
N THR A 55 -2.81 7.09 -29.38
CA THR A 55 -1.63 6.20 -29.30
C THR A 55 -0.65 6.56 -28.20
N TYR A 56 -0.72 7.78 -27.65
CA TYR A 56 0.06 8.20 -26.49
C TYR A 56 -0.71 9.26 -25.69
N LEU A 57 -0.23 9.52 -24.48
CA LEU A 57 -0.71 10.57 -23.59
C LEU A 57 0.45 11.52 -23.29
N ASP A 58 0.23 12.83 -23.38
CA ASP A 58 1.10 13.84 -22.77
C ASP A 58 0.52 14.26 -21.43
N LEU A 59 1.27 14.01 -20.36
CA LEU A 59 0.88 14.28 -18.99
C LEU A 59 1.61 15.53 -18.50
N THR A 60 0.88 16.45 -17.87
CA THR A 60 1.46 17.61 -17.17
C THR A 60 1.12 17.50 -15.68
N LEU A 61 2.16 17.46 -14.86
CA LEU A 61 2.10 17.39 -13.41
C LEU A 61 2.44 18.74 -12.81
N TYR A 62 1.47 19.39 -12.18
CA TYR A 62 1.67 20.66 -11.48
C TYR A 62 2.16 20.40 -10.06
N THR A 63 3.46 20.32 -9.87
CA THR A 63 4.04 20.27 -8.51
C THR A 63 4.36 21.69 -8.07
N GLY A 64 4.21 22.02 -6.78
CA GLY A 64 4.44 23.39 -6.27
C GLY A 64 5.86 23.96 -6.47
N TRP A 65 6.75 23.22 -7.14
CA TRP A 65 8.13 23.58 -7.45
C TRP A 65 8.44 23.53 -8.96
N GLY A 66 7.43 23.35 -9.82
CA GLY A 66 7.56 23.32 -11.28
C GLY A 66 6.66 22.28 -11.96
N ASP A 67 6.36 22.55 -13.23
CA ASP A 67 5.56 21.66 -14.08
C ASP A 67 6.45 20.56 -14.68
N GLU A 68 6.15 19.31 -14.37
CA GLU A 68 6.83 18.17 -14.98
C GLU A 68 5.95 17.59 -16.11
N ARG A 69 6.51 17.50 -17.32
CA ARG A 69 5.84 16.90 -18.47
C ARG A 69 6.35 15.50 -18.75
N GLN A 70 5.45 14.57 -19.03
CA GLN A 70 5.78 13.19 -19.28
C GLN A 70 4.90 12.56 -20.35
N ARG A 71 5.51 11.98 -21.38
CA ARG A 71 4.82 11.20 -22.41
C ARG A 71 4.69 9.73 -22.03
N ILE A 72 3.50 9.15 -22.21
CA ILE A 72 3.21 7.73 -22.00
C ILE A 72 2.61 7.11 -23.27
N GLU A 73 3.30 6.13 -23.86
CA GLU A 73 2.78 5.40 -25.02
C GLU A 73 1.60 4.48 -24.63
N LEU A 74 0.65 4.31 -25.55
CA LEU A 74 -0.52 3.45 -25.44
C LEU A 74 -0.51 2.35 -26.49
N SER A 75 -1.06 1.19 -26.12
CA SER A 75 -1.45 0.17 -27.10
C SER A 75 -2.85 -0.34 -26.81
N LYS A 76 -3.51 -0.88 -27.85
CA LYS A 76 -4.85 -1.48 -27.76
C LYS A 76 -4.77 -2.95 -28.13
N THR A 77 -5.46 -3.79 -27.38
CA THR A 77 -5.68 -5.20 -27.74
C THR A 77 -7.17 -5.46 -27.91
N PRO A 78 -7.62 -6.15 -28.97
CA PRO A 78 -9.02 -6.54 -29.13
C PRO A 78 -9.49 -7.37 -27.93
N ALA A 79 -10.73 -7.16 -27.48
CA ALA A 79 -11.35 -7.97 -26.44
C ALA A 79 -12.29 -9.01 -27.04
N HIS A 80 -12.27 -10.24 -26.50
CA HIS A 80 -13.06 -11.37 -27.00
C HIS A 80 -14.58 -11.17 -26.98
N PHE A 81 -15.09 -10.23 -26.18
CA PHE A 81 -16.52 -9.93 -26.04
C PHE A 81 -16.91 -8.57 -26.66
N GLY A 82 -16.11 -8.07 -27.61
CA GLY A 82 -16.29 -6.75 -28.21
C GLY A 82 -15.51 -5.65 -27.47
N GLY A 83 -15.10 -4.63 -28.21
CA GLY A 83 -14.31 -3.50 -27.69
C GLY A 83 -12.80 -3.72 -27.71
N SER A 84 -12.07 -2.78 -27.12
CA SER A 84 -10.60 -2.77 -27.05
C SER A 84 -10.12 -2.49 -25.64
N ARG A 85 -9.11 -3.23 -25.20
CA ARG A 85 -8.41 -2.98 -23.94
C ARG A 85 -7.17 -2.14 -24.19
N TYR A 86 -7.13 -0.96 -23.57
CA TYR A 86 -5.96 -0.10 -23.60
C TYR A 86 -4.90 -0.52 -22.58
N TRP A 87 -3.65 -0.25 -22.90
CA TRP A 87 -2.48 -0.51 -22.07
C TRP A 87 -1.57 0.71 -22.05
N LEU A 88 -1.01 1.01 -20.88
CA LEU A 88 0.06 1.99 -20.72
C LEU A 88 1.40 1.30 -20.92
N HIS A 89 2.33 1.97 -21.57
CA HIS A 89 3.71 1.53 -21.64
C HIS A 89 4.55 2.27 -20.61
N CYS A 90 5.34 1.52 -19.85
CA CYS A 90 6.30 2.12 -18.93
C CYS A 90 7.35 2.94 -19.69
N PRO A 91 7.57 4.24 -19.40
CA PRO A 91 8.57 5.04 -20.11
C PRO A 91 10.02 4.58 -19.91
N ARG A 92 10.27 3.77 -18.88
CA ARG A 92 11.62 3.27 -18.54
C ARG A 92 11.96 1.91 -19.16
N CYS A 93 10.97 1.03 -19.31
CA CYS A 93 11.21 -0.35 -19.75
C CYS A 93 10.28 -0.82 -20.86
N SER A 94 9.39 0.07 -21.33
CA SER A 94 8.40 -0.17 -22.38
C SER A 94 7.43 -1.32 -22.14
N ALA A 95 7.47 -1.94 -20.95
CA ALA A 95 6.57 -3.00 -20.55
C ALA A 95 5.14 -2.47 -20.46
N ARG A 96 4.20 -3.27 -20.97
CA ARG A 96 2.77 -2.96 -20.95
C ARG A 96 2.20 -3.22 -19.56
N GLY A 97 1.33 -2.32 -19.09
CA GLY A 97 0.63 -2.45 -17.82
C GLY A 97 -0.68 -1.67 -17.81
N ALA A 98 -1.61 -2.09 -16.96
CA ALA A 98 -2.85 -1.35 -16.75
C ALA A 98 -2.69 -0.17 -15.76
N VAL A 99 -1.58 -0.15 -15.01
CA VAL A 99 -1.31 0.82 -13.95
C VAL A 99 0.17 1.21 -13.97
N LEU A 100 0.42 2.52 -13.93
CA LEU A 100 1.72 3.12 -13.58
C LEU A 100 1.61 3.77 -12.20
N TYR A 101 2.75 4.04 -11.56
CA TYR A 101 2.80 4.60 -10.22
C TYR A 101 3.59 5.90 -10.21
N LEU A 102 3.04 6.93 -9.60
CA LEU A 102 3.74 8.19 -9.36
C LEU A 102 4.62 8.06 -8.11
N VAL A 103 5.91 8.37 -8.27
CA VAL A 103 6.88 8.48 -7.17
C VAL A 103 7.68 9.78 -7.30
N LYS A 104 8.28 9.96 -8.48
CA LYS A 104 8.81 11.23 -8.97
C LYS A 104 8.17 11.50 -10.33
N SER A 105 8.24 10.49 -11.19
CA SER A 105 7.49 10.38 -12.44
C SER A 105 6.68 9.08 -12.49
N PHE A 106 5.78 8.94 -13.46
CA PHE A 106 5.02 7.72 -13.70
C PHE A 106 5.93 6.63 -14.26
N ALA A 107 6.01 5.49 -13.58
CA ALA A 107 6.65 4.30 -14.13
C ALA A 107 6.02 3.02 -13.56
N CYS A 108 6.36 1.87 -14.14
CA CYS A 108 5.83 0.60 -13.66
C CYS A 108 6.41 0.24 -12.29
N ARG A 109 5.71 -0.66 -11.59
CA ARG A 109 6.13 -1.19 -10.29
C ARG A 109 7.57 -1.70 -10.29
N LYS A 110 8.01 -2.40 -11.35
CA LYS A 110 9.36 -2.99 -11.40
C LYS A 110 10.44 -1.92 -11.46
N CYS A 111 10.24 -0.88 -12.29
CA CYS A 111 11.20 0.23 -12.44
C CYS A 111 11.29 1.16 -11.24
N HIS A 112 10.25 1.17 -10.40
CA HIS A 112 10.26 1.86 -9.10
C HIS A 112 10.60 0.92 -7.94
N GLU A 113 10.93 -0.35 -8.22
CA GLU A 113 11.21 -1.39 -7.22
C GLU A 113 10.13 -1.54 -6.14
N LEU A 114 8.87 -1.24 -6.50
CA LEU A 114 7.75 -1.28 -5.56
C LEU A 114 7.40 -2.72 -5.20
N ARG A 115 7.12 -2.92 -3.92
CA ARG A 115 6.71 -4.20 -3.37
C ARG A 115 5.31 -4.07 -2.78
N TYR A 116 4.54 -5.15 -2.84
CA TYR A 116 3.25 -5.20 -2.16
C TYR A 116 3.46 -5.37 -0.67
N THR A 117 2.60 -4.74 0.14
CA THR A 117 2.54 -4.98 1.59
C THR A 117 2.44 -6.47 1.91
N ALA A 118 1.63 -7.21 1.16
CA ALA A 118 1.45 -8.65 1.26
C ALA A 118 2.74 -9.49 1.18
N GLN A 119 3.81 -8.98 0.53
CA GLN A 119 5.10 -9.68 0.44
C GLN A 119 5.93 -9.57 1.72
N PHE A 120 5.58 -8.65 2.61
CA PHE A 120 6.24 -8.42 3.89
C PHE A 120 5.33 -8.66 5.08
N GLU A 121 4.08 -9.11 4.85
CA GLU A 121 3.20 -9.47 5.95
C GLU A 121 3.84 -10.60 6.75
N SER A 122 4.18 -10.29 8.00
CA SER A 122 4.50 -11.29 9.01
C SER A 122 3.38 -12.34 9.07
N PRO A 123 3.64 -13.57 9.56
CA PRO A 123 2.58 -14.55 9.80
C PRO A 123 1.39 -13.93 10.54
N ARG A 124 1.68 -13.09 11.55
CA ARG A 124 0.69 -12.32 12.31
C ARG A 124 -0.15 -11.37 11.46
N GLU A 125 0.46 -10.57 10.59
CA GLU A 125 -0.27 -9.63 9.73
C GLU A 125 -1.12 -10.35 8.68
N ARG A 126 -0.64 -11.48 8.15
CA ARG A 126 -1.42 -12.35 7.26
C ARG A 126 -2.68 -12.87 7.96
N MET A 127 -2.52 -13.37 9.19
CA MET A 127 -3.64 -13.83 10.02
C MET A 127 -4.62 -12.68 10.31
N ARG A 128 -4.11 -11.52 10.74
CA ARG A 128 -4.94 -10.32 10.99
C ARG A 128 -5.76 -9.91 9.77
N ARG A 129 -5.15 -9.86 8.59
CA ARG A 129 -5.84 -9.50 7.34
C ARG A 129 -6.93 -10.52 6.98
N ARG A 130 -6.68 -11.82 7.18
CA ARG A 130 -7.69 -12.87 6.97
C ARG A 130 -8.89 -12.68 7.89
N LEU A 131 -8.66 -12.44 9.19
CA LEU A 131 -9.72 -12.17 10.15
C LEU A 131 -10.57 -10.97 9.73
N LEU A 132 -9.95 -9.84 9.39
CA LEU A 132 -10.68 -8.64 8.95
C LEU A 132 -11.48 -8.86 7.67
N LYS A 133 -10.93 -9.62 6.72
CA LYS A 133 -11.62 -9.95 5.47
C LYS A 133 -12.89 -10.78 5.73
N ILE A 134 -12.82 -11.74 6.66
CA ILE A 134 -14.01 -12.54 7.02
C ILE A 134 -15.07 -11.65 7.70
N ARG A 135 -14.67 -10.78 8.63
CA ARG A 135 -15.59 -9.81 9.26
C ARG A 135 -16.30 -8.93 8.22
N GLU A 136 -15.55 -8.39 7.27
CA GLU A 136 -16.08 -7.57 6.17
C GLU A 136 -17.09 -8.36 5.30
N LEU A 137 -16.78 -9.61 4.95
CA LEU A 137 -17.67 -10.47 4.15
C LEU A 137 -19.01 -10.77 4.85
N ILE A 138 -19.00 -10.87 6.19
CA ILE A 138 -20.20 -11.11 7.00
C ILE A 138 -20.89 -9.78 7.37
N GLY A 139 -20.27 -8.63 7.06
CA GLY A 139 -20.79 -7.30 7.40
C GLY A 139 -20.66 -6.97 8.90
N SER A 140 -19.68 -7.57 9.58
CA SER A 140 -19.32 -7.21 10.97
C SER A 140 -18.39 -6.00 11.00
N ASP A 141 -18.25 -5.37 12.16
CA ASP A 141 -17.25 -4.30 12.37
C ASP A 141 -15.82 -4.82 12.22
N LEU A 142 -14.81 -3.96 12.20
CA LEU A 142 -13.41 -4.37 11.98
C LEU A 142 -12.61 -4.63 13.27
N VAL A 143 -13.26 -4.68 14.44
CA VAL A 143 -12.60 -5.02 15.70
C VAL A 143 -12.63 -6.54 15.88
N ILE A 144 -11.45 -7.16 15.87
CA ILE A 144 -11.31 -8.63 15.87
C ILE A 144 -11.96 -9.30 17.10
N GLU A 145 -11.92 -8.66 18.26
CA GLU A 145 -12.46 -9.25 19.50
C GLU A 145 -13.97 -9.05 19.67
N ASN A 146 -14.61 -8.27 18.80
CA ASN A 146 -16.05 -8.05 18.88
C ASN A 146 -16.83 -9.28 18.38
N PRO A 147 -18.07 -9.48 18.84
CA PRO A 147 -18.95 -10.51 18.29
C PRO A 147 -19.10 -10.40 16.77
N LEU A 148 -19.35 -11.54 16.10
CA LEU A 148 -19.64 -11.59 14.67
C LEU A 148 -21.15 -11.46 14.43
N ASN A 149 -21.50 -10.85 13.30
CA ASN A 149 -22.89 -10.75 12.87
C ASN A 149 -23.43 -12.10 12.34
N PRO A 150 -24.77 -12.29 12.40
CA PRO A 150 -25.43 -13.41 11.72
C PRO A 150 -25.22 -13.36 10.20
N PRO A 151 -25.55 -14.43 9.45
CA PRO A 151 -25.34 -14.46 8.00
C PRO A 151 -26.03 -13.27 7.31
N PRO A 152 -25.33 -12.50 6.47
CA PRO A 152 -25.92 -11.41 5.74
C PRO A 152 -26.92 -11.94 4.70
N LYS A 153 -27.88 -11.10 4.33
CA LYS A 153 -28.92 -11.45 3.35
C LYS A 153 -28.31 -11.98 2.06
N GLY A 154 -28.77 -13.15 1.60
CA GLY A 154 -28.27 -13.82 0.40
C GLY A 154 -27.04 -14.71 0.60
N MET A 155 -26.48 -14.77 1.81
CA MET A 155 -25.46 -15.76 2.16
C MET A 155 -26.12 -17.05 2.65
N SER A 156 -25.75 -18.19 2.05
CA SER A 156 -26.15 -19.50 2.55
C SER A 156 -25.57 -19.74 3.95
N VAL A 157 -26.38 -20.28 4.85
CA VAL A 157 -25.98 -20.64 6.23
C VAL A 157 -24.72 -21.51 6.23
N ARG A 158 -24.65 -22.53 5.36
CA ARG A 158 -23.47 -23.41 5.25
C ARG A 158 -22.19 -22.67 4.86
N LYS A 159 -22.28 -21.62 4.04
CA LYS A 159 -21.12 -20.78 3.69
C LYS A 159 -20.71 -19.93 4.89
N TRP A 160 -21.68 -19.39 5.61
CA TRP A 160 -21.44 -18.59 6.80
C TRP A 160 -20.77 -19.42 7.91
N GLU A 161 -21.28 -20.62 8.19
CA GLU A 161 -20.68 -21.57 9.15
C GLU A 161 -19.21 -21.86 8.81
N ARG A 162 -18.91 -22.18 7.55
CA ARG A 162 -17.52 -22.39 7.11
C ARG A 162 -16.62 -21.16 7.35
N LEU A 163 -17.16 -19.96 7.17
CA LEU A 163 -16.41 -18.73 7.43
C LEU A 163 -16.18 -18.52 8.93
N LEU A 164 -17.12 -18.95 9.78
CA LEU A 164 -16.94 -18.94 11.24
C LEU A 164 -15.85 -19.93 11.66
N ASP A 165 -15.88 -21.17 11.14
CA ASP A 165 -14.85 -22.17 11.42
C ASP A 165 -13.45 -21.64 11.04
N GLU A 166 -13.32 -21.09 9.82
CA GLU A 166 -12.06 -20.47 9.36
C GLU A 166 -11.67 -19.29 10.26
N TYR A 167 -12.64 -18.48 10.69
CA TYR A 167 -12.38 -17.34 11.56
C TYR A 167 -11.82 -17.76 12.92
N GLU A 168 -12.43 -18.76 13.55
CA GLU A 168 -12.04 -19.27 14.86
C GLU A 168 -10.63 -19.89 14.81
N GLU A 169 -10.36 -20.75 13.82
CA GLU A 169 -9.03 -21.35 13.62
C GLU A 169 -7.94 -20.27 13.45
N VAL A 170 -8.20 -19.27 12.62
CA VAL A 170 -7.23 -18.18 12.37
C VAL A 170 -7.09 -17.30 13.62
N LEU A 171 -8.17 -17.08 14.38
CA LEU A 171 -8.16 -16.26 15.59
C LEU A 171 -7.34 -16.93 16.70
N GLU A 172 -7.49 -18.24 16.87
CA GLU A 172 -6.68 -19.01 17.81
C GLU A 172 -5.19 -18.95 17.46
N ALA A 173 -4.85 -19.15 16.19
CA ALA A 173 -3.48 -19.03 15.70
C ALA A 173 -2.92 -17.62 15.91
N TYR A 174 -3.73 -16.59 15.62
CA TYR A 174 -3.37 -15.18 15.82
C TYR A 174 -3.11 -14.85 17.30
N ARG A 175 -3.99 -15.31 18.20
CA ARG A 175 -3.84 -15.15 19.65
C ARG A 175 -2.60 -15.87 20.17
N ARG A 176 -2.32 -17.08 19.68
CA ARG A 176 -1.10 -17.85 20.02
C ARG A 176 0.16 -17.09 19.62
N GLU A 177 0.20 -16.55 18.41
CA GLU A 177 1.31 -15.74 17.90
C GLU A 177 1.53 -14.47 18.75
N LEU A 178 0.45 -13.79 19.14
CA LEU A 178 0.52 -12.62 20.02
C LEU A 178 1.09 -12.95 21.41
N ARG A 179 0.76 -14.11 21.98
CA ARG A 179 1.31 -14.58 23.25
C ARG A 179 2.83 -14.82 23.14
N GLN A 180 3.28 -15.46 22.07
CA GLN A 180 4.71 -15.75 21.84
C GLN A 180 5.54 -14.47 21.62
N THR A 181 5.01 -13.48 20.89
CA THR A 181 5.71 -12.20 20.70
C THR A 181 5.76 -11.33 21.97
N ARG A 182 4.79 -11.47 22.89
CA ARG A 182 4.84 -10.81 24.21
C ARG A 182 5.88 -11.44 25.14
N ALA A 183 6.02 -12.78 25.12
CA ALA A 183 7.04 -13.48 25.91
C ALA A 183 8.45 -12.99 25.58
N TRP A 184 8.81 -12.89 24.29
CA TRP A 184 10.11 -12.34 23.89
C TRP A 184 10.35 -10.88 24.33
N ARG A 185 9.29 -10.07 24.43
CA ARG A 185 9.39 -8.67 24.86
C ARG A 185 9.54 -8.52 26.38
N ASN A 186 9.01 -9.46 27.16
CA ASN A 186 9.16 -9.53 28.61
C ASN A 186 10.49 -10.20 29.03
N ASP A 187 10.97 -11.15 28.21
CA ASP A 187 12.25 -11.84 28.39
C ASP A 187 13.42 -11.15 27.67
N ALA A 188 13.13 -10.07 26.92
CA ALA A 188 14.17 -9.21 26.37
C ALA A 188 15.01 -8.72 27.55
N PRO A 189 16.35 -8.83 27.51
CA PRO A 189 17.19 -8.36 28.60
C PRO A 189 16.86 -6.88 28.79
N SER A 190 16.10 -6.55 29.84
CA SER A 190 15.94 -5.17 30.22
C SER A 190 17.36 -4.67 30.42
N THR A 191 17.73 -3.55 29.82
CA THR A 191 18.98 -2.87 30.11
C THR A 191 18.95 -2.42 31.58
N ARG A 192 19.14 -3.37 32.51
CA ARG A 192 19.39 -3.11 33.91
C ARG A 192 20.74 -2.43 33.95
N ARG A 193 20.68 -1.14 34.28
CA ARG A 193 21.77 -0.17 34.56
C ARG A 193 23.17 -0.79 34.51
N SER A 194 23.90 -0.49 33.45
CA SER A 194 25.35 -0.66 33.45
C SER A 194 25.94 0.24 34.56
N PRO A 195 26.80 -0.25 35.46
CA PRO A 195 27.34 0.51 36.60
C PRO A 195 28.41 1.55 36.17
N ALA A 196 28.28 2.15 34.99
CA ALA A 196 29.27 3.04 34.40
C ALA A 196 28.96 4.54 34.56
N ASN A 197 27.99 4.92 35.40
CA ASN A 197 27.64 6.33 35.64
C ASN A 197 27.82 6.76 37.11
N GLN A 198 28.73 6.11 37.84
CA GLN A 198 29.31 6.67 39.06
C GLN A 198 30.65 7.31 38.70
N ALA A 199 30.61 8.60 38.40
CA ALA A 199 31.68 9.60 38.52
C ALA A 199 31.48 10.62 37.40
N VAL A 200 30.93 11.78 37.75
CA VAL A 200 31.60 13.09 37.67
C VAL A 200 30.66 14.07 38.38
N HIS A 201 30.90 14.28 39.68
CA HIS A 201 30.58 15.56 40.31
C HIS A 201 31.75 16.50 39.99
N PRO A 202 31.55 17.64 39.30
CA PRO A 202 32.49 18.73 39.41
C PRO A 202 32.12 19.54 40.66
N GLU A 203 33.01 19.46 41.64
CA GLU A 203 32.97 20.25 42.88
C GLU A 203 32.94 21.75 42.56
N GLY A 204 32.10 22.46 43.32
CA GLY A 204 31.96 23.90 43.24
C GLY A 204 33.26 24.60 43.62
N ARG A 205 33.66 25.55 42.78
CA ARG A 205 34.66 26.55 43.12
C ARG A 205 33.93 27.78 43.71
N MET A 206 33.80 27.81 45.04
CA MET A 206 33.77 29.07 45.81
C MET A 206 35.23 29.52 45.89
N GLY A 207 35.63 30.69 45.42
CA GLY A 207 35.27 32.08 45.77
C GLY A 207 36.59 32.87 45.77
N PRO A 208 36.72 33.99 46.48
CA PRO A 208 35.88 35.19 46.48
C PRO A 208 36.10 36.09 45.25
#